data_AF-A0A351X8U2-F1
#
_entry.id   AF-A0A351X8U2-F1
#
_cell.length_a   1.000
_cell.length_b   1.000
_cell.length_c   1.000
_cell.angle_alpha   90.00
_cell.angle_beta   90.00
_cell.angle_gamma   90.00
#
_symmetry.space_group_name_H-M   'P 1'
#
loop_
_entity.id
_entity.type
_entity.pdbx_description
1 polymer ?
#
loop_
_entity_poly.entity_id
_entity_poly.type
_entity_poly.pdbx_seq_one_letter_code
_entity_poly.pdbx_strand_id
1 'polypeptide(L)'
;MSFELRIDKNKRAFTLSNRQYEYSNTINDEVIKIVTLDTIPFRRRMCFTQDHIDYKYEYLKENIKDIIKIFSCQLPAVAEIINYVYKTTDIERCYDDLYNLFFLILSDGSQLMELAILQNKCEDRYALPKLEAIPTFDANIKVDYSDCKTNYCYIVNSVTEYINILFYTFVGSNPIVSVCQNCDKLFVPKTKKLTLYCDRAVDKNSTCKQIGARNKFNERIEADPVLKAYQLEKHRIEMYCLRSKQDKYDFFDDYYDWLNMFEPKIREYKNGTYDGDKLIEEIKEQTQNFQPYNKGKDFSDEEGY
;
A
#
# COMPACT_ATOMS: atom_id res chain seq x y z
N MET A 1 18.17 17.14 26.38
CA MET A 1 19.30 16.47 25.71
C MET A 1 18.94 16.34 24.24
N SER A 2 19.91 16.53 23.36
CA SER A 2 19.75 16.41 21.90
C SER A 2 20.06 15.00 21.44
N PHE A 3 19.37 14.54 20.40
CA PHE A 3 19.64 13.28 19.70
C PHE A 3 20.59 13.55 18.54
N GLU A 4 21.57 12.67 18.34
CA GLU A 4 22.37 12.67 17.12
C GLU A 4 21.68 11.83 16.06
N LEU A 5 21.33 12.46 14.93
CA LEU A 5 20.78 11.82 13.75
C LEU A 5 21.83 11.78 12.64
N ARG A 6 22.23 10.57 12.26
CA ARG A 6 23.14 10.33 11.13
C ARG A 6 22.38 9.62 10.03
N ILE A 7 22.45 10.17 8.82
CA ILE A 7 21.79 9.61 7.64
C ILE A 7 22.85 8.97 6.75
N ASP A 8 22.77 7.65 6.58
CA ASP A 8 23.57 6.96 5.59
C ASP A 8 22.76 6.89 4.28
N LYS A 9 23.31 7.41 3.19
CA LYS A 9 22.69 7.32 1.86
C LYS A 9 23.01 5.97 1.18
N ASN A 10 24.12 5.35 1.56
CA ASN A 10 24.64 4.12 0.95
C ASN A 10 24.03 2.89 1.63
N LYS A 11 23.83 2.95 2.94
CA LYS A 11 23.08 1.96 3.72
C LYS A 11 21.70 2.54 4.00
N ARG A 12 20.62 1.82 3.67
CA ARG A 12 19.23 2.28 3.86
C ARG A 12 18.85 2.31 5.34
N ALA A 13 19.54 3.12 6.13
CA ALA A 13 19.39 3.21 7.56
C ALA A 13 19.78 4.59 8.06
N PHE A 14 19.25 4.93 9.23
CA PHE A 14 19.71 6.08 10.00
C PHE A 14 20.02 5.64 11.42
N THR A 15 20.83 6.43 12.10
CA THR A 15 21.13 6.24 13.52
C THR A 15 20.57 7.40 14.29
N LEU A 16 19.74 7.12 15.30
CA LEU A 16 19.22 8.10 16.26
C LEU A 16 19.57 7.61 17.67
N SER A 17 20.24 8.43 18.47
CA SER A 17 20.65 8.08 19.85
C SER A 17 21.34 6.71 19.96
N ASN A 18 22.26 6.42 19.04
CA ASN A 18 23.02 5.17 18.94
C ASN A 18 22.20 3.92 18.57
N ARG A 19 20.90 4.06 18.30
CA ARG A 19 20.09 2.99 17.72
C ARG A 19 20.03 3.14 16.22
N GLN A 20 20.29 2.04 15.53
CA GLN A 20 20.13 1.97 14.09
C GLN A 20 18.69 1.59 13.76
N TYR A 21 18.10 2.34 12.84
CA TYR A 21 16.78 2.11 12.31
C TYR A 21 16.95 1.80 10.82
N GLU A 22 16.63 0.57 10.44
CA GLU A 22 16.71 0.11 9.06
C GLU A 22 15.40 0.35 8.32
N TYR A 23 15.49 0.86 7.09
CA TYR A 23 14.36 0.98 6.19
C TYR A 23 14.27 -0.23 5.28
N SER A 24 13.05 -0.72 5.03
CA SER A 24 12.83 -1.83 4.11
C SER A 24 13.25 -1.50 2.67
N ASN A 25 13.25 -0.22 2.24
CA ASN A 25 13.72 0.17 0.91
C ASN A 25 14.33 1.57 0.70
N THR A 26 14.35 2.51 1.67
CA THR A 26 15.09 3.81 1.69
C THR A 26 14.47 4.69 2.77
N ILE A 27 15.08 5.83 3.15
CA ILE A 27 14.49 6.89 4.01
C ILE A 27 13.00 7.14 3.73
N ASN A 28 12.66 6.99 2.46
CA ASN A 28 11.35 6.91 1.86
C ASN A 28 10.31 6.14 2.67
N ASP A 29 10.60 4.94 3.15
CA ASP A 29 9.59 4.11 3.81
C ASP A 29 9.13 4.70 5.15
N GLU A 30 10.03 5.35 5.90
CA GLU A 30 9.68 5.98 7.17
C GLU A 30 8.91 7.27 6.97
N VAL A 31 9.31 8.09 6.01
CA VAL A 31 8.52 9.27 5.63
C VAL A 31 7.12 8.86 5.20
N ILE A 32 6.99 7.83 4.34
CA ILE A 32 5.69 7.30 3.93
C ILE A 32 4.92 6.74 5.15
N LYS A 33 5.55 6.01 6.06
CA LYS A 33 4.89 5.52 7.29
C LYS A 33 4.38 6.66 8.17
N ILE A 34 5.20 7.71 8.36
CA ILE A 34 4.83 8.89 9.15
C ILE A 34 3.61 9.56 8.52
N VAL A 35 3.68 9.93 7.24
CA VAL A 35 2.59 10.69 6.59
C VAL A 35 1.33 9.86 6.33
N THR A 36 1.42 8.52 6.34
CA THR A 36 0.27 7.61 6.20
C THR A 36 -0.20 7.03 7.53
N LEU A 37 0.36 7.49 8.64
CA LEU A 37 -0.04 7.08 9.99
C LEU A 37 -1.51 7.43 10.22
N ASP A 38 -2.28 6.47 10.73
CA ASP A 38 -3.62 6.76 11.20
C ASP A 38 -3.53 7.60 12.49
N THR A 39 -3.81 8.90 12.35
CA THR A 39 -3.70 9.86 13.46
C THR A 39 -4.93 9.87 14.37
N ILE A 40 -6.05 9.27 13.96
CA ILE A 40 -7.32 9.31 14.71
C ILE A 40 -7.18 8.73 16.13
N PRO A 41 -6.54 7.56 16.34
CA PRO A 41 -6.38 7.00 17.68
C PRO A 41 -5.60 7.91 18.63
N PHE A 42 -4.63 8.66 18.11
CA PHE A 42 -3.79 9.55 18.90
C PHE A 42 -4.50 10.87 19.20
N ARG A 43 -5.18 11.45 18.21
CA ARG A 43 -5.97 12.67 18.40
C ARG A 43 -7.04 12.52 19.46
N ARG A 44 -7.72 11.37 19.46
CA ARG A 44 -8.70 11.03 20.50
C ARG A 44 -8.09 10.97 21.91
N ARG A 45 -6.83 10.51 22.02
CA ARG A 45 -6.06 10.38 23.27
C ARG A 45 -5.34 11.66 23.71
N MET A 46 -5.43 12.73 22.91
CA MET A 46 -4.82 14.03 23.21
C MET A 46 -5.83 15.18 23.31
N CYS A 47 -7.13 14.90 23.10
CA CYS A 47 -8.21 15.90 23.15
C CYS A 47 -7.91 17.17 22.33
N PHE A 48 -7.91 17.04 20.99
CA PHE A 48 -7.92 18.20 20.08
C PHE A 48 -9.28 18.92 20.11
N THR A 49 -9.54 19.72 21.14
CA THR A 49 -10.72 20.58 21.28
C THR A 49 -10.31 22.03 21.49
N GLN A 50 -11.22 22.98 21.29
CA GLN A 50 -10.92 24.42 21.35
C GLN A 50 -10.72 24.95 22.78
N ASP A 51 -11.22 24.24 23.80
CA ASP A 51 -11.31 24.75 25.17
C ASP A 51 -10.42 23.99 26.19
N HIS A 52 -9.89 24.77 27.15
CA HIS A 52 -9.10 24.40 28.35
C HIS A 52 -7.75 23.67 28.14
N ILE A 53 -6.65 24.42 28.24
CA ILE A 53 -5.27 23.92 28.12
C ILE A 53 -4.92 22.90 29.22
N ASP A 54 -5.25 23.18 30.49
CA ASP A 54 -4.91 22.30 31.62
C ASP A 54 -5.51 20.91 31.49
N TYR A 55 -6.77 20.83 31.02
CA TYR A 55 -7.45 19.55 30.78
C TYR A 55 -6.71 18.71 29.73
N LYS A 56 -6.17 19.35 28.67
CA LYS A 56 -5.40 18.66 27.63
C LYS A 56 -4.11 18.08 28.18
N TYR A 57 -3.42 18.82 29.05
CA TYR A 57 -2.17 18.35 29.65
C TYR A 57 -2.37 17.21 30.64
N GLU A 58 -3.40 17.26 31.48
CA GLU A 58 -3.75 16.14 32.36
C GLU A 58 -4.15 14.90 31.55
N TYR A 59 -4.98 15.07 30.53
CA TYR A 59 -5.35 13.96 29.66
C TYR A 59 -4.16 13.37 28.90
N LEU A 60 -3.24 14.21 28.42
CA LEU A 60 -1.99 13.74 27.83
C LEU A 60 -1.17 12.94 28.84
N LYS A 61 -0.98 13.43 30.07
CA LYS A 61 -0.24 12.70 31.13
C LYS A 61 -0.82 11.32 31.40
N GLU A 62 -2.14 11.20 31.43
CA GLU A 62 -2.85 9.92 31.62
C GLU A 62 -2.60 8.95 30.45
N ASN A 63 -2.56 9.45 29.22
CA ASN A 63 -2.52 8.61 28.01
C ASN A 63 -1.13 8.47 27.37
N ILE A 64 -0.13 9.26 27.76
CA ILE A 64 1.16 9.35 27.07
C ILE A 64 1.92 8.02 27.03
N LYS A 65 1.82 7.19 28.07
CA LYS A 65 2.45 5.86 28.09
C LYS A 65 1.87 4.95 27.01
N ASP A 66 0.56 5.01 26.79
CA ASP A 66 -0.11 4.25 25.75
C ASP A 66 0.21 4.81 24.36
N ILE A 67 0.26 6.13 24.22
CA ILE A 67 0.69 6.81 22.99
C ILE A 67 2.11 6.39 22.61
N ILE A 68 3.06 6.44 23.54
CA ILE A 68 4.45 6.00 23.34
C ILE A 68 4.50 4.52 22.97
N LYS A 69 3.69 3.67 23.61
CA LYS A 69 3.62 2.24 23.30
C LYS A 69 3.14 2.00 21.86
N ILE A 70 2.10 2.71 21.41
CA ILE A 70 1.59 2.61 20.04
C ILE A 70 2.65 3.11 19.05
N PHE A 71 3.27 4.26 19.30
CA PHE A 71 4.36 4.76 18.46
C PHE A 71 5.55 3.79 18.46
N SER A 72 5.88 3.13 19.56
CA SER A 72 6.99 2.17 19.59
C SER A 72 6.78 1.01 18.62
N CYS A 73 5.52 0.65 18.33
CA CYS A 73 5.19 -0.38 17.35
C CYS A 73 5.21 0.14 15.90
N GLN A 74 4.88 1.42 15.67
CA GLN A 74 4.66 1.97 14.32
C GLN A 74 5.81 2.87 13.84
N LEU A 75 6.33 3.72 14.73
CA LEU A 75 7.34 4.75 14.54
C LEU A 75 8.30 4.78 15.75
N PRO A 76 9.20 3.79 15.89
CA PRO A 76 9.99 3.59 17.10
C PRO A 76 10.96 4.75 17.40
N ALA A 77 11.47 5.43 16.38
CA ALA A 77 12.31 6.61 16.55
C ALA A 77 11.51 7.80 17.14
N VAL A 78 10.29 8.03 16.65
CA VAL A 78 9.38 9.06 17.18
C VAL A 78 9.01 8.77 18.63
N ALA A 79 8.72 7.50 18.95
CA ALA A 79 8.43 7.07 20.31
C ALA A 79 9.59 7.35 21.28
N GLU A 80 10.83 7.17 20.83
CA GLU A 80 12.02 7.43 21.64
C GLU A 80 12.21 8.91 21.96
N ILE A 81 12.02 9.78 20.97
CA ILE A 81 12.07 11.24 21.15
C ILE A 81 10.98 11.67 22.14
N ILE A 82 9.72 11.26 21.92
CA ILE A 82 8.59 11.60 22.80
C ILE A 82 8.83 11.12 24.24
N ASN A 83 9.27 9.87 24.41
CA ASN A 83 9.52 9.30 25.72
C ASN A 83 10.60 10.07 26.50
N TYR A 84 11.61 10.57 25.80
CA TYR A 84 12.62 11.42 26.42
C TYR A 84 12.06 12.78 26.83
N VAL A 85 11.34 13.46 25.94
CA VAL A 85 10.70 14.77 26.22
C VAL A 85 9.75 14.66 27.41
N TYR A 86 8.97 13.58 27.47
CA TYR A 86 8.09 13.32 28.61
C TYR A 86 8.86 13.07 29.92
N LYS A 87 9.98 12.33 29.90
CA LYS A 87 10.81 12.10 31.09
C LYS A 87 11.40 13.38 31.68
N THR A 88 11.58 14.43 30.89
CA THR A 88 12.06 15.72 31.38
C THR A 88 11.01 16.54 32.14
N THR A 89 9.80 16.00 32.35
CA THR A 89 8.66 16.64 33.05
C THR A 89 8.05 17.83 32.31
N ASP A 90 8.42 18.04 31.05
CA ASP A 90 7.96 19.13 30.19
C ASP A 90 6.77 18.65 29.34
N ILE A 91 5.58 18.68 29.96
CA ILE A 91 4.34 18.21 29.32
C ILE A 91 3.91 19.12 28.17
N GLU A 92 4.20 20.42 28.26
CA GLU A 92 3.86 21.42 27.26
C GLU A 92 4.65 21.14 25.98
N ARG A 93 5.98 21.00 26.09
CA ARG A 93 6.82 20.64 24.96
C ARG A 93 6.45 19.29 24.35
N CYS A 94 6.09 18.30 25.17
CA CYS A 94 5.63 17.01 24.68
C CYS A 94 4.34 17.13 23.87
N TYR A 95 3.40 17.93 24.36
CA TYR A 95 2.16 18.23 23.66
C TYR A 95 2.43 18.95 22.33
N ASP A 96 3.30 19.97 22.33
CA ASP A 96 3.67 20.72 21.14
C ASP A 96 4.35 19.85 20.09
N ASP A 97 5.29 18.99 20.49
CA ASP A 97 5.95 18.05 19.58
C ASP A 97 4.95 17.08 18.93
N LEU A 98 4.01 16.56 19.71
CA LEU A 98 2.95 15.69 19.20
C LEU A 98 1.98 16.46 18.30
N TYR A 99 1.59 17.67 18.67
CA TYR A 99 0.74 18.54 17.87
C TYR A 99 1.38 18.82 16.51
N ASN A 100 2.65 19.24 16.52
CA ASN A 100 3.43 19.53 15.32
C ASN A 100 3.62 18.28 14.46
N LEU A 101 3.86 17.11 15.06
CA LEU A 101 3.88 15.82 14.36
C LEU A 101 2.58 15.61 13.56
N PHE A 102 1.40 15.81 14.16
CA PHE A 102 0.14 15.62 13.42
C PHE A 102 -0.09 16.66 12.35
N PHE A 103 0.33 17.91 12.59
CA PHE A 103 0.26 18.96 11.60
C PHE A 103 1.12 18.62 10.39
N LEU A 104 2.38 18.24 10.61
CA LEU A 104 3.31 17.82 9.55
C LEU A 104 2.80 16.58 8.81
N ILE A 105 2.29 15.57 9.53
CA ILE A 105 1.69 14.38 8.90
C ILE A 105 0.59 14.77 7.89
N LEU A 106 -0.30 15.69 8.27
CA LEU A 106 -1.37 16.13 7.39
C LEU A 106 -0.84 16.98 6.23
N SER A 107 -0.01 17.98 6.53
CA SER A 107 0.52 18.94 5.55
C SER A 107 1.38 18.21 4.51
N ASP A 108 2.40 17.50 4.97
CA ASP A 108 3.38 16.84 4.12
C ASP A 108 2.76 15.61 3.43
N GLY A 109 1.86 14.91 4.12
CA GLY A 109 1.07 13.84 3.54
C GLY A 109 0.19 14.31 2.38
N SER A 110 -0.45 15.48 2.53
CA SER A 110 -1.24 16.07 1.44
C SER A 110 -0.37 16.45 0.24
N GLN A 111 0.79 17.08 0.47
CA GLN A 111 1.72 17.43 -0.60
C GLN A 111 2.22 16.19 -1.37
N LEU A 112 2.58 15.12 -0.64
CA LEU A 112 2.99 13.87 -1.27
C LEU A 112 1.84 13.14 -1.98
N MET A 113 0.61 13.28 -1.48
CA MET A 113 -0.57 12.75 -2.15
C MET A 113 -0.79 13.43 -3.51
N GLU A 114 -0.73 14.75 -3.54
CA GLU A 114 -0.84 15.52 -4.78
C GLU A 114 0.28 15.16 -5.77
N LEU A 115 1.53 15.12 -5.31
CA LEU A 115 2.67 14.70 -6.11
C LEU A 115 2.46 13.30 -6.69
N ALA A 116 1.99 12.35 -5.89
CA ALA A 116 1.74 10.98 -6.33
C ALA A 116 0.64 10.89 -7.39
N ILE A 117 -0.42 11.69 -7.27
CA ILE A 117 -1.47 11.78 -8.30
C ILE A 117 -0.91 12.33 -9.61
N LEU A 118 -0.10 13.39 -9.55
CA LEU A 118 0.55 13.98 -10.73
C LEU A 118 1.52 12.99 -11.39
N GLN A 119 2.37 12.34 -10.60
CA GLN A 119 3.31 11.34 -11.11
C GLN A 119 2.60 10.10 -11.68
N ASN A 120 1.45 9.70 -11.16
CA ASN A 120 0.68 8.58 -11.67
C ASN A 120 0.00 8.88 -13.02
N LYS A 121 -0.37 10.15 -13.27
CA LYS A 121 -0.96 10.60 -14.54
C LYS A 121 0.10 10.92 -15.61
N CYS A 122 1.36 11.07 -15.21
CA CYS A 122 2.44 11.42 -16.13
C CYS A 122 2.85 10.23 -17.03
N GLU A 123 2.68 10.41 -18.34
CA GLU A 123 3.08 9.45 -19.37
C GLU A 123 4.60 9.37 -19.52
N ASP A 124 5.29 10.52 -19.54
CA ASP A 124 6.75 10.58 -19.64
C ASP A 124 7.41 10.22 -18.30
N ARG A 125 7.84 8.97 -18.19
CA ARG A 125 8.50 8.44 -16.99
C ARG A 125 9.91 8.98 -16.77
N TYR A 126 10.51 9.68 -17.73
CA TYR A 126 11.82 10.32 -17.59
C TYR A 126 11.72 11.76 -17.05
N ALA A 127 10.57 12.42 -17.23
CA ALA A 127 10.30 13.78 -16.80
C ALA A 127 9.17 13.86 -15.75
N LEU A 128 9.29 13.08 -14.67
CA LEU A 128 8.27 13.06 -13.63
C LEU A 128 8.16 14.41 -12.89
N PRO A 129 6.93 14.83 -12.54
CA PRO A 129 6.70 15.95 -11.63
C PRO A 129 7.45 15.76 -10.32
N LYS A 130 7.94 16.87 -9.77
CA LYS A 130 8.68 16.94 -8.50
C LYS A 130 8.02 17.99 -7.62
N LEU A 131 8.26 17.90 -6.32
CA LEU A 131 7.83 18.95 -5.40
C LEU A 131 8.72 20.18 -5.61
N GLU A 132 8.13 21.30 -6.03
CA GLU A 132 8.89 22.50 -6.43
C GLU A 132 9.39 23.32 -5.24
N ALA A 133 8.59 23.38 -4.17
CA ALA A 133 8.90 24.15 -2.98
C ALA A 133 8.38 23.45 -1.72
N ILE A 134 9.15 23.57 -0.65
CA ILE A 134 8.76 23.17 0.71
C ILE A 134 9.18 24.29 1.68
N PRO A 135 8.45 24.50 2.79
CA PRO A 135 8.73 25.59 3.74
C PRO A 135 10.08 25.40 4.42
N THR A 136 10.96 26.41 4.37
CA THR A 136 12.32 26.37 4.95
C THR A 136 12.31 26.02 6.42
N PHE A 137 13.26 25.19 6.86
CA PHE A 137 13.52 24.94 8.27
C PHE A 137 15.02 24.97 8.55
N ASP A 138 15.39 25.47 9.73
CA ASP A 138 16.79 25.48 10.17
C ASP A 138 17.11 24.21 10.95
N ALA A 139 18.30 23.65 10.71
CA ALA A 139 18.81 22.47 11.39
C ALA A 139 20.19 22.72 11.98
N ASN A 140 20.40 22.26 13.21
CA ASN A 140 21.72 22.22 13.82
C ASN A 140 22.49 21.01 13.30
N ILE A 141 23.67 21.24 12.72
CA ILE A 141 24.50 20.19 12.11
C ILE A 141 25.91 20.27 12.67
N LYS A 142 26.40 19.15 13.19
CA LYS A 142 27.83 18.92 13.42
C LYS A 142 28.43 18.36 12.14
N VAL A 143 29.47 19.00 11.64
CA VAL A 143 30.22 18.57 10.46
C VAL A 143 31.59 18.12 10.90
N ASP A 144 31.97 16.91 10.49
CA ASP A 144 33.27 16.31 10.73
C ASP A 144 33.91 15.89 9.40
N TYR A 145 35.23 15.98 9.29
CA TYR A 145 35.97 15.45 8.15
C TYR A 145 36.93 14.36 8.63
N SER A 146 36.56 13.11 8.39
CA SER A 146 37.34 11.93 8.73
C SER A 146 37.25 10.91 7.59
N ASP A 147 38.25 10.02 7.49
CA ASP A 147 38.34 9.00 6.43
C ASP A 147 38.20 9.55 4.99
N CYS A 148 38.74 10.76 4.77
CA CYS A 148 38.62 11.50 3.51
C CYS A 148 37.17 11.74 3.05
N LYS A 149 36.23 11.85 3.99
CA LYS A 149 34.80 12.11 3.75
C LYS A 149 34.24 13.14 4.72
N THR A 150 33.29 13.94 4.24
CA THR A 150 32.53 14.85 5.10
C THR A 150 31.36 14.10 5.71
N ASN A 151 31.33 14.03 7.04
CA ASN A 151 30.28 13.41 7.83
C ASN A 151 29.36 14.50 8.40
N TYR A 152 28.06 14.34 8.17
CA TYR A 152 27.03 15.23 8.68
C TYR A 152 26.26 14.53 9.79
N CYS A 153 26.17 15.19 10.95
CA CYS A 153 25.41 14.71 12.08
C CYS A 153 24.41 15.79 12.51
N TYR A 154 23.13 15.53 12.30
CA TYR A 154 22.05 16.42 12.70
C TYR A 154 21.85 16.33 14.21
N ILE A 155 21.65 17.47 14.85
CA ILE A 155 21.38 17.58 16.29
C ILE A 155 19.90 17.89 16.44
N VAL A 156 19.15 16.85 16.82
CA VAL A 156 17.70 16.83 16.89
C VAL A 156 17.25 17.07 18.33
N ASN A 157 16.40 18.06 18.55
CA ASN A 157 15.87 18.42 19.86
C ASN A 157 14.37 18.16 20.00
N SER A 158 13.67 17.92 18.89
CA SER A 158 12.22 17.76 18.85
C SER A 158 11.82 16.71 17.82
N VAL A 159 10.59 16.21 17.95
CA VAL A 159 9.96 15.36 16.92
C VAL A 159 9.84 16.12 15.60
N THR A 160 9.54 17.42 15.66
CA THR A 160 9.44 18.32 14.51
C THR A 160 10.73 18.39 13.70
N GLU A 161 11.88 18.63 14.36
CA GLU A 161 13.20 18.67 13.69
C GLU A 161 13.51 17.33 13.03
N TYR A 162 13.25 16.22 13.73
CA TYR A 162 13.48 14.87 13.20
C TYR A 162 12.70 14.64 11.90
N ILE A 163 11.40 14.95 11.88
CA ILE A 163 10.55 14.74 10.70
C ILE A 163 10.98 15.66 9.56
N ASN A 164 11.23 16.94 9.84
CA ASN A 164 11.67 17.88 8.81
C ASN A 164 12.96 17.41 8.15
N ILE A 165 13.96 16.96 8.93
CA ILE A 165 15.20 16.42 8.39
C ILE A 165 14.95 15.20 7.49
N LEU A 166 14.08 14.27 7.91
CA LEU A 166 13.73 13.10 7.10
C LEU A 166 12.99 13.49 5.81
N PHE A 167 12.00 14.38 5.93
CA PHE A 167 11.16 14.81 4.81
C PHE A 167 11.97 15.57 3.77
N TYR A 168 12.84 16.49 4.19
CA TYR A 168 13.76 17.19 3.30
C TYR A 168 14.75 16.26 2.61
N THR A 169 15.28 15.29 3.35
CA THR A 169 16.18 14.29 2.76
C THR A 169 15.44 13.44 1.73
N PHE A 170 14.19 13.10 2.01
CA PHE A 170 13.32 12.36 1.10
C PHE A 170 13.02 13.15 -0.16
N VAL A 171 12.48 14.36 -0.05
CA VAL A 171 12.13 15.22 -1.19
C VAL A 171 13.36 15.58 -2.01
N GLY A 172 14.49 15.89 -1.37
CA GLY A 172 15.76 16.19 -2.04
C GLY A 172 16.32 15.03 -2.87
N SER A 173 15.84 13.80 -2.65
CA SER A 173 16.16 12.65 -3.49
C SER A 173 15.34 12.58 -4.80
N ASN A 174 14.41 13.50 -5.02
CA ASN A 174 13.41 13.49 -6.09
C ASN A 174 12.67 12.15 -6.17
N PRO A 175 11.90 11.80 -5.12
CA PRO A 175 11.34 10.48 -4.98
C PRO A 175 10.24 10.23 -6.02
N ILE A 176 10.12 8.97 -6.45
CA ILE A 176 8.93 8.48 -7.15
C ILE A 176 7.94 8.03 -6.08
N VAL A 177 6.74 8.62 -6.07
CA VAL A 177 5.68 8.32 -5.12
C VAL A 177 4.40 7.97 -5.90
N SER A 178 3.65 7.00 -5.40
CA SER A 178 2.39 6.55 -6.02
C SER A 178 1.32 6.31 -4.96
N VAL A 179 0.06 6.42 -5.37
CA VAL A 179 -1.12 6.03 -4.60
C VAL A 179 -1.55 4.63 -5.02
N CYS A 180 -1.70 3.72 -4.05
CA CYS A 180 -2.14 2.36 -4.33
C CYS A 180 -3.62 2.32 -4.72
N GLN A 181 -3.96 1.77 -5.90
CA GLN A 181 -5.35 1.67 -6.40
C GLN A 181 -6.25 0.69 -5.63
N ASN A 182 -5.74 0.02 -4.59
CA ASN A 182 -6.52 -0.94 -3.80
C ASN A 182 -6.72 -0.53 -2.33
N CYS A 183 -5.83 0.30 -1.77
CA CYS A 183 -5.93 0.68 -0.36
C CYS A 183 -5.67 2.17 -0.12
N ASP A 184 -5.57 2.94 -1.20
CA ASP A 184 -5.50 4.40 -1.26
C ASP A 184 -4.39 5.07 -0.45
N LYS A 185 -3.44 4.30 0.09
CA LYS A 185 -2.26 4.86 0.77
C LYS A 185 -1.07 5.00 -0.17
N LEU A 186 -0.25 5.99 0.15
CA LEU A 186 1.01 6.28 -0.52
C LEU A 186 2.01 5.14 -0.38
N PHE A 187 2.87 5.00 -1.38
CA PHE A 187 4.03 4.12 -1.37
C PHE A 187 5.09 4.60 -2.37
N VAL A 188 6.32 4.15 -2.17
CA VAL A 188 7.41 4.35 -3.14
C VAL A 188 7.53 3.12 -4.03
N PRO A 189 7.34 3.25 -5.36
CA PRO A 189 7.58 2.16 -6.29
C PRO A 189 9.04 1.71 -6.31
N LYS A 190 9.28 0.40 -6.45
CA LYS A 190 10.63 -0.18 -6.57
C LYS A 190 11.24 0.01 -7.97
N THR A 191 10.45 0.42 -8.95
CA THR A 191 10.88 0.58 -10.35
C THR A 191 10.39 1.91 -10.89
N LYS A 192 11.00 2.39 -11.98
CA LYS A 192 10.58 3.62 -12.68
C LYS A 192 9.26 3.45 -13.46
N LYS A 193 8.83 2.21 -13.69
CA LYS A 193 7.56 1.91 -14.37
C LYS A 193 6.38 2.29 -13.48
N LEU A 194 5.27 2.68 -14.12
CA LEU A 194 4.01 2.91 -13.42
C LEU A 194 3.64 1.66 -12.61
N THR A 195 3.58 1.83 -11.30
CA THR A 195 3.24 0.76 -10.36
C THR A 195 1.94 1.14 -9.69
N LEU A 196 0.90 0.33 -9.88
CA LEU A 196 -0.47 0.64 -9.45
C LEU A 196 -0.78 0.19 -8.02
N TYR A 197 -0.02 -0.76 -7.50
CA TYR A 197 -0.30 -1.39 -6.22
C TYR A 197 0.96 -1.49 -5.36
N CYS A 198 0.79 -1.31 -4.05
CA CYS A 198 1.86 -1.48 -3.09
C CYS A 198 2.08 -2.96 -2.71
N ASP A 199 3.27 -3.28 -2.21
CA ASP A 199 3.66 -4.63 -1.80
C ASP A 199 3.35 -4.94 -0.31
N ARG A 200 2.50 -4.13 0.35
CA ARG A 200 2.16 -4.36 1.77
C ARG A 200 1.46 -5.71 1.94
N ALA A 201 1.90 -6.50 2.91
CA ALA A 201 1.21 -7.71 3.33
C ALA A 201 -0.13 -7.35 3.98
N VAL A 202 -1.19 -8.08 3.60
CA VAL A 202 -2.53 -7.93 4.20
C VAL A 202 -2.78 -9.07 5.18
N ASP A 203 -2.41 -10.30 4.79
CA ASP A 203 -2.41 -11.48 5.63
C ASP A 203 -1.12 -12.30 5.38
N LYS A 204 -1.02 -13.50 5.98
CA LYS A 204 0.17 -14.37 5.85
C LYS A 204 0.48 -14.79 4.41
N ASN A 205 -0.52 -14.81 3.53
CA ASN A 205 -0.43 -15.41 2.20
C ASN A 205 -0.68 -14.40 1.07
N SER A 206 -1.19 -13.20 1.38
CA SER A 206 -1.61 -12.23 0.39
C SER A 206 -1.03 -10.84 0.60
N THR A 207 -0.68 -10.22 -0.53
CA THR A 207 -0.24 -8.83 -0.62
C THR A 207 -1.36 -7.96 -1.15
N CYS A 208 -1.31 -6.68 -0.82
CA CYS A 208 -2.22 -5.66 -1.34
C CYS A 208 -2.25 -5.65 -2.88
N LYS A 209 -1.12 -5.94 -3.52
CA LYS A 209 -1.00 -6.11 -4.98
C LYS A 209 -1.78 -7.30 -5.52
N GLN A 210 -1.71 -8.47 -4.88
CA GLN A 210 -2.47 -9.65 -5.30
C GLN A 210 -3.98 -9.42 -5.11
N ILE A 211 -4.38 -8.88 -3.96
CA ILE A 211 -5.78 -8.56 -3.68
C ILE A 211 -6.30 -7.50 -4.66
N GLY A 212 -5.55 -6.43 -4.88
CA GLY A 212 -5.93 -5.35 -5.79
C GLY A 212 -6.07 -5.79 -7.24
N ALA A 213 -5.18 -6.67 -7.71
CA ALA A 213 -5.30 -7.27 -9.04
C ALA A 213 -6.55 -8.13 -9.16
N ARG A 214 -6.86 -8.95 -8.13
CA ARG A 214 -8.06 -9.79 -8.09
C ARG A 214 -9.34 -8.95 -8.06
N ASN A 215 -9.39 -7.93 -7.19
CA ASN A 215 -10.54 -7.05 -7.08
C ASN A 215 -10.81 -6.32 -8.39
N LYS A 216 -9.77 -5.75 -9.02
CA LYS A 216 -9.90 -5.09 -10.33
C LYS A 216 -10.30 -6.03 -11.46
N PHE A 217 -9.90 -7.30 -11.38
CA PHE A 217 -10.36 -8.32 -12.33
C PHE A 217 -11.85 -8.63 -12.13
N ASN A 218 -12.28 -8.85 -10.88
CA ASN A 218 -13.67 -9.10 -10.53
C ASN A 218 -14.58 -7.92 -10.88
N GLU A 219 -14.16 -6.69 -10.59
CA GLU A 219 -14.89 -5.47 -10.98
C GLU A 219 -15.11 -5.38 -12.49
N ARG A 220 -14.10 -5.73 -13.30
CA ARG A 220 -14.24 -5.77 -14.77
C ARG A 220 -15.22 -6.84 -15.22
N ILE A 221 -15.22 -8.01 -14.58
CA ILE A 221 -16.18 -9.08 -14.88
C ILE A 221 -17.59 -8.62 -14.52
N GLU A 222 -17.78 -8.06 -13.33
CA GLU A 222 -19.10 -7.62 -12.86
C GLU A 222 -19.69 -6.48 -13.69
N ALA A 223 -18.84 -5.61 -14.24
CA ALA A 223 -19.26 -4.51 -15.11
C ALA A 223 -19.64 -4.96 -16.54
N ASP A 224 -19.23 -6.16 -16.96
CA ASP A 224 -19.44 -6.68 -18.31
C ASP A 224 -20.36 -7.91 -18.28
N PRO A 225 -21.63 -7.79 -18.75
CA PRO A 225 -22.60 -8.87 -18.72
C PRO A 225 -22.13 -10.16 -19.41
N VAL A 226 -21.35 -10.05 -20.49
CA VAL A 226 -20.84 -11.18 -21.26
C VAL A 226 -19.77 -11.91 -20.48
N LEU A 227 -18.79 -11.16 -19.95
CA LEU A 227 -17.72 -11.74 -19.13
C LEU A 227 -18.30 -12.35 -17.85
N LYS A 228 -19.31 -11.72 -17.24
CA LYS A 228 -20.00 -12.25 -16.07
C LYS A 228 -20.67 -13.58 -16.36
N ALA A 229 -21.45 -13.68 -17.43
CA ALA A 229 -22.11 -14.92 -17.84
C ALA A 229 -21.08 -16.04 -18.07
N TYR A 230 -20.02 -15.74 -18.81
CA TYR A 230 -18.92 -16.67 -19.08
C TYR A 230 -18.24 -17.16 -17.79
N GLN A 231 -17.89 -16.27 -16.87
CA GLN A 231 -17.19 -16.65 -15.64
C GLN A 231 -18.06 -17.46 -14.67
N LEU A 232 -19.35 -17.12 -14.58
CA LEU A 232 -20.31 -17.88 -13.77
C LEU A 232 -20.43 -19.31 -14.28
N GLU A 233 -20.54 -19.50 -15.60
CA GLU A 233 -20.63 -20.83 -16.20
C GLU A 233 -19.32 -21.61 -16.08
N LYS A 234 -18.18 -20.96 -16.37
CA LYS A 234 -16.86 -21.55 -16.18
C LYS A 234 -16.67 -22.08 -14.76
N HIS A 235 -17.00 -21.26 -13.75
CA HIS A 235 -16.91 -21.65 -12.35
C HIS A 235 -17.92 -22.76 -11.99
N ARG A 236 -19.13 -22.73 -12.56
CA ARG A 236 -20.12 -23.81 -12.38
C ARG A 236 -19.53 -25.15 -12.83
N ILE A 237 -19.01 -25.22 -14.05
CA ILE A 237 -18.40 -26.42 -14.63
C ILE A 237 -17.18 -26.86 -13.82
N GLU A 238 -16.27 -25.93 -13.48
CA GLU A 238 -15.10 -26.23 -12.67
C GLU A 238 -15.47 -26.85 -11.31
N MET A 239 -16.49 -26.30 -10.63
CA MET A 239 -16.97 -26.84 -9.35
C MET A 239 -17.64 -28.22 -9.50
N TYR A 240 -18.32 -28.48 -10.63
CA TYR A 240 -18.79 -29.83 -10.95
C TYR A 240 -17.62 -30.79 -11.10
N CYS A 241 -16.63 -30.48 -11.94
CA CYS A 241 -15.44 -31.31 -12.16
C CYS A 241 -14.67 -31.59 -10.85
N LEU A 242 -14.50 -30.58 -9.99
CA LEU A 242 -13.83 -30.72 -8.69
C LEU A 242 -14.57 -31.64 -7.71
N ARG A 243 -15.91 -31.64 -7.74
CA ARG A 243 -16.73 -32.56 -6.92
C ARG A 243 -16.73 -33.98 -7.49
N SER A 244 -16.72 -34.09 -8.81
CA SER A 244 -16.65 -35.36 -9.55
C SER A 244 -15.27 -36.04 -9.47
N LYS A 245 -14.25 -35.42 -8.87
CA LYS A 245 -12.95 -36.05 -8.52
C LYS A 245 -13.06 -37.32 -7.66
N GLN A 246 -14.25 -37.62 -7.12
CA GLN A 246 -14.55 -38.88 -6.45
C GLN A 246 -14.88 -40.03 -7.43
N ASP A 247 -14.98 -39.75 -8.73
CA ASP A 247 -15.31 -40.69 -9.79
C ASP A 247 -14.09 -41.05 -10.66
N LYS A 248 -14.15 -42.19 -11.36
CA LYS A 248 -13.00 -42.82 -12.03
C LYS A 248 -12.62 -42.22 -13.41
N TYR A 249 -13.46 -41.34 -13.98
CA TYR A 249 -13.34 -40.84 -15.37
C TYR A 249 -12.62 -39.48 -15.47
N ASP A 250 -12.12 -39.13 -16.67
CA ASP A 250 -11.32 -37.92 -16.91
C ASP A 250 -12.17 -36.64 -16.95
N PHE A 251 -12.56 -36.18 -15.75
CA PHE A 251 -13.44 -35.04 -15.51
C PHE A 251 -12.90 -33.68 -16.01
N PHE A 252 -11.67 -33.62 -16.52
CA PHE A 252 -11.09 -32.39 -17.06
C PHE A 252 -11.41 -32.17 -18.54
N ASP A 253 -11.72 -33.20 -19.32
CA ASP A 253 -11.97 -33.07 -20.76
C ASP A 253 -13.20 -32.21 -21.05
N ASP A 254 -14.31 -32.45 -20.34
CA ASP A 254 -15.52 -31.61 -20.46
C ASP A 254 -15.27 -30.12 -20.17
N TYR A 255 -14.39 -29.84 -19.20
CA TYR A 255 -14.00 -28.47 -18.88
C TYR A 255 -13.15 -27.86 -19.99
N TYR A 256 -12.17 -28.60 -20.52
CA TYR A 256 -11.33 -28.13 -21.61
C TYR A 256 -12.10 -27.98 -22.93
N ASP A 257 -13.05 -28.86 -23.24
CA ASP A 257 -13.92 -28.75 -24.41
C ASP A 257 -14.77 -27.49 -24.35
N TRP A 258 -15.37 -27.21 -23.18
CA TRP A 258 -16.11 -25.97 -22.97
C TRP A 258 -15.20 -24.74 -23.11
N LEU A 259 -13.98 -24.78 -22.57
CA LEU A 259 -13.00 -23.71 -22.76
C LEU A 259 -12.62 -23.51 -24.23
N ASN A 260 -12.41 -24.60 -24.97
CA ASN A 260 -12.06 -24.55 -26.39
C ASN A 260 -13.18 -23.93 -27.24
N MET A 261 -14.44 -24.12 -26.85
CA MET A 261 -15.59 -23.49 -27.52
C MET A 261 -15.69 -21.98 -27.25
N PHE A 262 -15.46 -21.54 -26.01
CA PHE A 262 -15.80 -20.17 -25.59
C PHE A 262 -14.61 -19.22 -25.41
N GLU A 263 -13.39 -19.70 -25.12
CA GLU A 263 -12.20 -18.83 -25.03
C GLU A 263 -11.90 -18.09 -26.35
N PRO A 264 -12.03 -18.71 -27.54
CA PRO A 264 -11.88 -17.98 -28.81
C PRO A 264 -12.96 -16.90 -28.99
N LYS A 265 -14.23 -17.22 -28.71
CA LYS A 265 -15.35 -16.28 -28.83
C LYS A 265 -15.23 -15.10 -27.86
N ILE A 266 -14.78 -15.35 -26.64
CA ILE A 266 -14.49 -14.30 -25.65
C ILE A 266 -13.33 -13.41 -26.12
N ARG A 267 -12.34 -13.96 -26.81
CA ARG A 267 -11.25 -13.18 -27.41
C ARG A 267 -11.75 -12.29 -28.54
N GLU A 268 -12.59 -12.81 -29.42
CA GLU A 268 -13.22 -12.05 -30.50
C GLU A 268 -14.16 -10.96 -29.96
N TYR A 269 -14.94 -11.26 -28.92
CA TYR A 269 -15.77 -10.28 -28.22
C TYR A 269 -14.93 -9.13 -27.64
N LYS A 270 -13.82 -9.45 -26.95
CA LYS A 270 -12.89 -8.44 -26.41
C LYS A 270 -12.24 -7.57 -27.50
N ASN A 271 -12.11 -8.10 -28.71
CA ASN A 271 -11.60 -7.37 -29.87
C ASN A 271 -12.70 -6.57 -30.60
N GLY A 272 -13.96 -6.68 -30.17
CA GLY A 272 -15.11 -6.01 -30.78
C GLY A 272 -15.62 -6.66 -32.06
N THR A 273 -15.20 -7.90 -32.37
CA THR A 273 -15.56 -8.61 -33.61
C THR A 273 -16.66 -9.64 -33.43
N TYR A 274 -17.18 -9.81 -32.22
CA TYR A 274 -18.24 -10.76 -31.89
C TYR A 274 -19.35 -10.09 -31.08
N ASP A 275 -20.60 -10.44 -31.38
CA ASP A 275 -21.78 -9.89 -30.71
C ASP A 275 -21.94 -10.46 -29.28
N GLY A 276 -22.01 -9.57 -28.30
CA GLY A 276 -22.08 -9.92 -26.89
C GLY A 276 -23.39 -10.60 -26.50
N ASP A 277 -24.52 -10.14 -27.03
CA ASP A 277 -25.83 -10.68 -26.69
C ASP A 277 -25.98 -12.11 -27.22
N LYS A 278 -25.55 -12.33 -28.46
CA LYS A 278 -25.43 -13.66 -29.05
C LYS A 278 -24.53 -14.59 -28.24
N LEU A 279 -23.38 -14.11 -27.76
CA LEU A 279 -22.46 -14.92 -26.97
C LEU A 279 -23.09 -15.36 -25.64
N ILE A 280 -23.89 -14.49 -25.00
CA ILE A 280 -24.62 -14.82 -23.78
C ILE A 280 -25.67 -15.91 -24.05
N GLU A 281 -26.39 -15.84 -25.16
CA GLU A 281 -27.36 -16.86 -25.55
C GLU A 281 -26.69 -18.22 -25.79
N GLU A 282 -25.59 -18.25 -26.55
CA GLU A 282 -24.83 -19.48 -26.81
C GLU A 282 -24.28 -20.11 -25.52
N ILE A 283 -23.83 -19.29 -24.57
CA ILE A 283 -23.41 -19.77 -23.24
C ILE A 283 -24.60 -20.44 -22.53
N LYS A 284 -25.77 -19.79 -22.49
CA LYS A 284 -26.98 -20.32 -21.83
C LYS A 284 -27.48 -21.62 -22.46
N GLU A 285 -27.47 -21.72 -23.78
CA GLU A 285 -27.85 -22.94 -24.49
C GLU A 285 -26.91 -24.10 -24.14
N GLN A 286 -25.60 -23.85 -24.14
CA GLN A 286 -24.62 -24.85 -23.71
C GLN A 286 -24.74 -25.19 -22.22
N THR A 287 -25.06 -24.22 -21.36
CA THR A 287 -25.33 -24.45 -19.93
C THR A 287 -26.46 -25.47 -19.72
N GLN A 288 -27.54 -25.37 -20.50
CA GLN A 288 -28.70 -26.28 -20.42
C GLN A 288 -28.37 -27.69 -20.95
N ASN A 289 -27.56 -27.75 -22.00
CA ASN A 289 -27.16 -28.99 -22.66
C ASN A 289 -25.94 -29.65 -22.01
N PHE A 290 -25.28 -28.99 -21.05
CA PHE A 290 -24.10 -29.51 -20.38
C PHE A 290 -24.44 -30.78 -19.58
N GLN A 291 -23.96 -31.92 -20.07
CA GLN A 291 -24.03 -33.21 -19.40
C GLN A 291 -22.61 -33.58 -18.95
N PRO A 292 -22.31 -33.58 -17.64
CA PRO A 292 -21.01 -34.03 -17.16
C PRO A 292 -20.79 -35.50 -17.52
N TYR A 293 -19.55 -35.90 -17.81
CA TYR A 293 -19.15 -37.29 -17.91
C TYR A 293 -19.48 -38.02 -16.60
N ASN A 294 -20.65 -38.65 -16.54
CA ASN A 294 -21.00 -39.62 -15.53
C ASN A 294 -21.96 -40.65 -16.13
N LYS A 295 -21.91 -41.89 -15.61
CA LYS A 295 -22.60 -43.10 -16.10
C LYS A 295 -23.89 -42.80 -16.89
N GLY A 296 -23.82 -42.83 -18.22
CA GLY A 296 -24.99 -42.61 -19.07
C GLY A 296 -24.73 -42.00 -20.45
N LYS A 297 -23.54 -41.45 -20.73
CA LYS A 297 -23.13 -41.23 -22.13
C LYS A 297 -22.98 -42.61 -22.77
N ASP A 298 -23.92 -42.95 -23.64
CA ASP A 298 -23.84 -44.13 -24.47
C ASP A 298 -22.77 -43.85 -25.53
N PHE A 299 -21.57 -44.41 -25.35
CA PHE A 299 -20.47 -44.32 -26.33
C PHE A 299 -20.74 -45.22 -27.56
N SER A 300 -21.95 -45.76 -27.68
CA SER A 300 -22.37 -46.65 -28.76
C SER A 300 -22.35 -46.00 -30.14
N ASP A 301 -22.24 -44.67 -30.22
CA ASP A 301 -22.18 -43.93 -31.48
C ASP A 301 -20.77 -43.35 -31.81
N GLU A 302 -19.76 -43.57 -30.97
CA GLU A 302 -18.36 -43.20 -31.26
C GLU A 302 -17.50 -44.43 -31.58
N GLU A 303 -18.04 -45.40 -32.32
CA GLU A 303 -17.20 -46.33 -33.10
C GLU A 303 -16.79 -45.64 -34.40
N GLY A 304 -15.62 -45.02 -34.34
CA GLY A 304 -15.06 -44.34 -35.49
C GLY A 304 -13.57 -44.07 -35.44
N TYR A 305 -12.76 -44.86 -34.72
CA TYR A 305 -11.33 -45.12 -35.02
C TYR A 305 -10.82 -46.38 -34.31
#